data_AF-A0A966C8F0-F1
#
_entry.id   AF-A0A966C8F0-F1
#
_cell.length_a   1.000
_cell.length_b   1.000
_cell.length_c   1.000
_cell.angle_alpha   90.00
_cell.angle_beta   90.00
_cell.angle_gamma   90.00
#
_symmetry.space_group_name_H-M   'P 1'
#
loop_
_entity.id
_entity.type
_entity.pdbx_description
1 polymer ?
#
loop_
_entity_poly.entity_id
_entity_poly.type
_entity_poly.pdbx_seq_one_letter_code
_entity_poly.pdbx_strand_id
1 'polypeptide(L)'
;MPLILTCLFAFSATVAFAAAQNYDGEPLDIEAIRASAKAYNDEAEALAENVRSRSEAVRDDARQTQDQAKANRVRYARTIDRKHSTNKDEVFDFDAMIVGQAEMAKADFGSAPRFIAFASLSMPPQALKILIHDMASAGGITVLRGFPKGSAKELTRALTQIATKGEELPSLGIDPRLFRAFDIKAAPSFVIASTDFMLCDGFDCVGSVPAHDRMSGNVSVEYALETFARGGGPGSQMARLHLNRLNGSAR
;
A
#
# COMPACT_ATOMS: atom_id res chain seq x y z
N MET A 1 -12.37 -40.37 -2.26
CA MET A 1 -11.84 -40.51 -0.89
C MET A 1 -10.69 -39.52 -0.74
N PRO A 2 -10.84 -38.46 0.05
CA PRO A 2 -9.83 -37.43 0.23
C PRO A 2 -8.91 -37.77 1.40
N LEU A 3 -7.63 -37.42 1.34
CA LEU A 3 -6.82 -37.27 2.55
C LEU A 3 -5.91 -36.05 2.38
N ILE A 4 -6.41 -34.92 2.86
CA ILE A 4 -5.70 -33.66 2.95
C ILE A 4 -4.86 -33.72 4.22
N LEU A 5 -3.55 -33.54 4.02
CA LEU A 5 -2.50 -33.43 5.02
C LEU A 5 -2.70 -32.14 5.82
N THR A 6 -3.18 -32.24 7.06
CA THR A 6 -3.20 -31.13 8.02
C THR A 6 -1.91 -31.14 8.84
N CYS A 7 -1.07 -30.12 8.62
CA CYS A 7 0.07 -29.81 9.48
C CYS A 7 -0.42 -29.49 10.91
N LEU A 8 -0.16 -30.40 11.84
CA LEU A 8 -0.23 -30.12 13.28
C LEU A 8 0.90 -29.15 13.65
N PHE A 9 0.55 -27.92 14.03
CA PHE A 9 1.45 -27.08 14.82
C PHE A 9 1.52 -27.67 16.23
N ALA A 10 2.57 -28.45 16.50
CA ALA A 10 2.92 -28.87 17.84
C ALA A 10 3.47 -27.65 18.62
N PHE A 11 2.60 -27.01 19.41
CA PHE A 11 3.07 -26.13 20.48
C PHE A 11 3.68 -27.01 21.57
N SER A 12 5.01 -27.14 21.56
CA SER A 12 5.76 -27.73 22.65
C SER A 12 5.63 -26.83 23.88
N ALA A 13 4.74 -27.20 24.81
CA ALA A 13 4.79 -26.69 26.17
C ALA A 13 6.02 -27.30 26.85
N THR A 14 7.15 -26.61 26.80
CA THR A 14 8.31 -26.90 27.65
C THR A 14 7.93 -26.55 29.08
N VAL A 15 7.27 -27.48 29.76
CA VAL A 15 7.12 -27.43 31.23
C VAL A 15 8.48 -27.81 31.80
N ALA A 16 9.10 -26.86 32.48
CA ALA A 16 10.39 -27.01 33.13
C ALA A 16 10.37 -28.21 34.11
N PHE A 17 11.10 -29.26 33.73
CA PHE A 17 11.40 -30.40 34.58
C PHE A 17 12.55 -29.99 35.51
N ALA A 18 12.26 -29.38 36.66
CA ALA A 18 13.28 -29.00 37.63
C ALA A 18 12.75 -28.97 39.07
N ALA A 19 12.40 -30.12 39.62
CA ALA A 19 12.35 -30.35 41.07
C ALA A 19 12.28 -31.86 41.36
N ALA A 20 13.40 -32.56 41.23
CA ALA A 20 13.50 -33.95 41.69
C ALA A 20 14.91 -34.31 42.18
N GLN A 21 15.62 -33.40 42.85
CA GLN A 21 16.83 -33.73 43.61
C GLN A 21 16.97 -32.79 44.83
N ASN A 22 16.25 -33.13 45.90
CA ASN A 22 16.61 -32.96 47.32
C ASN A 22 15.33 -33.10 48.15
N TYR A 23 15.15 -34.29 48.72
CA TYR A 23 14.17 -34.52 49.79
C TYR A 23 14.91 -34.33 51.11
N ASP A 24 14.98 -33.08 51.58
CA ASP A 24 15.19 -32.80 52.99
C ASP A 24 13.82 -32.75 53.67
N GLY A 25 13.69 -33.44 54.80
CA GLY A 25 12.43 -33.80 55.44
C GLY A 25 11.65 -32.65 56.10
N GLU A 26 11.27 -31.63 55.34
CA GLU A 26 10.18 -30.75 55.76
C GLU A 26 8.82 -31.46 55.56
N PRO A 27 7.91 -31.38 56.54
CA PRO A 27 6.58 -31.95 56.40
C PRO A 27 5.88 -31.28 55.21
N LEU A 28 5.33 -32.09 54.28
CA LEU A 28 4.54 -31.58 53.16
C LEU A 28 3.45 -30.63 53.68
N ASP A 29 3.55 -29.36 53.31
CA ASP A 29 2.57 -28.36 53.70
C ASP A 29 1.32 -28.48 52.82
N ILE A 30 0.39 -29.31 53.30
CA ILE A 30 -0.89 -29.58 52.64
C ILE A 30 -1.76 -28.31 52.56
N GLU A 31 -1.56 -27.35 53.47
CA GLU A 31 -2.29 -26.09 53.48
C GLU A 31 -1.78 -25.16 52.38
N ALA A 32 -0.46 -25.03 52.21
CA ALA A 32 0.14 -24.29 51.11
C ALA A 32 -0.26 -24.85 49.74
N ILE A 33 -0.23 -26.18 49.56
CA ILE A 33 -0.67 -26.83 48.32
C ILE A 33 -2.15 -26.55 48.03
N ARG A 34 -3.01 -26.60 49.04
CA ARG A 34 -4.45 -26.29 48.90
C ARG A 34 -4.67 -24.81 48.54
N ALA A 35 -3.90 -23.90 49.14
CA ALA A 35 -3.97 -22.47 48.84
C ALA A 35 -3.54 -22.18 47.39
N SER A 36 -2.43 -22.76 46.93
CA SER A 36 -1.99 -22.65 45.53
C SER A 36 -2.98 -23.27 44.56
N ALA A 37 -3.53 -24.45 44.85
CA ALA A 37 -4.55 -25.08 44.02
C ALA A 37 -5.81 -24.22 43.89
N LYS A 38 -6.20 -23.53 44.97
CA LYS A 38 -7.30 -22.56 44.93
C LYS A 38 -6.97 -21.37 44.03
N ALA A 39 -5.78 -20.79 44.16
CA ALA A 39 -5.35 -19.67 43.32
C ALA A 39 -5.35 -20.03 41.82
N TYR A 40 -4.86 -21.22 41.45
CA TYR A 40 -4.88 -21.68 40.05
C TYR A 40 -6.31 -21.87 39.50
N ASN A 41 -7.24 -22.35 40.32
CA ASN A 41 -8.65 -22.45 39.93
C ASN A 41 -9.27 -21.07 39.72
N ASP A 42 -9.03 -20.13 40.63
CA ASP A 42 -9.55 -18.76 40.55
C ASP A 42 -8.97 -18.03 39.30
N GLU A 43 -7.69 -18.24 38.97
CA GLU A 43 -7.06 -17.72 37.74
C GLU A 43 -7.61 -18.37 36.45
N ALA A 44 -7.84 -19.69 36.46
CA ALA A 44 -8.42 -20.40 35.32
C ALA A 44 -9.85 -19.92 35.03
N GLU A 45 -10.64 -19.65 36.07
CA GLU A 45 -11.98 -19.06 35.95
C GLU A 45 -11.92 -17.64 35.37
N ALA A 46 -11.02 -16.79 35.85
CA ALA A 46 -10.83 -15.43 35.33
C ALA A 46 -10.41 -15.42 33.86
N LEU A 47 -9.53 -16.34 33.46
CA LEU A 47 -9.14 -16.51 32.06
C LEU A 47 -10.34 -16.99 31.21
N ALA A 48 -11.10 -17.98 31.70
CA ALA A 48 -12.27 -18.49 30.99
C ALA A 48 -13.33 -17.39 30.77
N GLU A 49 -13.53 -16.51 31.76
CA GLU A 49 -14.42 -15.36 31.64
C GLU A 49 -13.91 -14.35 30.61
N ASN A 50 -12.61 -14.01 30.64
CA ASN A 50 -12.01 -13.11 29.66
C ASN A 50 -12.13 -13.64 28.22
N VAL A 51 -11.88 -14.93 28.04
CA VAL A 51 -12.00 -15.61 26.73
C VAL A 51 -13.45 -15.58 26.24
N ARG A 52 -14.44 -15.81 27.12
CA ARG A 52 -15.87 -15.71 26.75
C ARG A 52 -16.23 -14.29 26.32
N SER A 53 -15.88 -13.28 27.11
CA SER A 53 -16.16 -11.88 26.80
C SER A 53 -15.54 -11.44 25.46
N ARG A 54 -14.28 -11.81 25.21
CA ARG A 54 -13.62 -11.54 23.92
C ARG A 54 -14.26 -12.28 22.76
N SER A 55 -14.70 -13.52 22.99
CA SER A 55 -15.38 -14.33 21.96
C SER A 55 -16.74 -13.73 21.57
N GLU A 56 -17.47 -13.16 22.52
CA GLU A 56 -18.72 -12.45 22.27
C GLU A 56 -18.49 -11.17 21.46
N ALA A 57 -17.50 -10.36 21.84
CA ALA A 57 -17.14 -9.15 21.10
C ALA A 57 -16.75 -9.45 19.64
N VAL A 58 -15.97 -10.52 19.40
CA VAL A 58 -15.60 -10.95 18.03
C VAL A 58 -16.81 -11.45 17.24
N ARG A 59 -17.75 -12.15 17.89
CA ARG A 59 -18.99 -12.59 17.23
C ARG A 59 -19.87 -11.42 16.82
N ASP A 60 -19.97 -10.40 17.67
CA ASP A 60 -20.76 -9.20 17.37
C ASP A 60 -20.11 -8.35 16.27
N ASP A 61 -18.79 -8.19 16.29
CA ASP A 61 -18.04 -7.51 15.22
C ASP A 61 -18.18 -8.25 13.87
N ALA A 62 -18.12 -9.59 13.89
CA ALA A 62 -18.34 -10.40 12.69
C ALA A 62 -19.77 -10.23 12.13
N ARG A 63 -20.79 -10.18 13.00
CA ARG A 63 -22.19 -9.91 12.60
C ARG A 63 -22.34 -8.51 12.03
N GLN A 64 -21.77 -7.50 12.70
CA GLN A 64 -21.80 -6.12 12.23
C GLN A 64 -21.13 -5.99 10.86
N THR A 65 -19.98 -6.61 10.68
CA THR A 65 -19.27 -6.64 9.38
C THR A 65 -20.10 -7.34 8.31
N GLN A 66 -20.75 -8.46 8.65
CA GLN A 66 -21.63 -9.17 7.72
C GLN A 66 -22.84 -8.32 7.30
N ASP A 67 -23.44 -7.59 8.23
CA ASP A 67 -24.60 -6.75 7.95
C ASP A 67 -24.22 -5.48 7.18
N GLN A 68 -23.05 -4.89 7.47
CA GLN A 68 -22.46 -3.83 6.66
C GLN A 68 -22.17 -4.30 5.23
N ALA A 69 -21.61 -5.51 5.06
CA ALA A 69 -21.36 -6.10 3.75
C ALA A 69 -22.67 -6.34 2.97
N LYS A 70 -23.73 -6.84 3.63
CA LYS A 70 -25.07 -6.97 3.01
C LYS A 70 -25.64 -5.60 2.64
N ALA A 71 -25.54 -4.60 3.51
CA ALA A 71 -26.03 -3.25 3.23
C ALA A 71 -25.29 -2.61 2.04
N ASN A 72 -23.97 -2.78 1.98
CA ASN A 72 -23.16 -2.30 0.86
C ASN A 72 -23.52 -3.02 -0.45
N ARG A 73 -23.74 -4.34 -0.39
CA ARG A 73 -24.23 -5.13 -1.54
C ARG A 73 -25.59 -4.63 -2.03
N VAL A 74 -26.54 -4.32 -1.14
CA VAL A 74 -27.86 -3.79 -1.53
C VAL A 74 -27.74 -2.39 -2.14
N ARG A 75 -26.87 -1.53 -1.59
CA ARG A 75 -26.60 -0.20 -2.17
C ARG A 75 -26.01 -0.31 -3.59
N TYR A 76 -25.05 -1.22 -3.77
CA TYR A 76 -24.44 -1.50 -5.07
C TYR A 76 -25.44 -2.14 -6.07
N ALA A 77 -26.24 -3.11 -5.64
CA ALA A 77 -27.29 -3.70 -6.49
C ALA A 77 -28.28 -2.62 -6.98
N ARG A 78 -28.68 -1.69 -6.09
CA ARG A 78 -29.53 -0.56 -6.47
C ARG A 78 -28.87 0.42 -7.45
N THR A 79 -27.55 0.62 -7.38
CA THR A 79 -26.84 1.46 -8.36
C THR A 79 -26.73 0.77 -9.71
N ILE A 80 -26.58 -0.56 -9.73
CA ILE A 80 -26.61 -1.37 -10.95
C ILE A 80 -28.02 -1.37 -11.57
N ASP A 81 -29.08 -1.66 -10.80
CA ASP A 81 -30.47 -1.65 -11.29
C ASP A 81 -30.89 -0.27 -11.81
N ARG A 82 -30.48 0.82 -11.13
CA ARG A 82 -30.75 2.19 -11.58
C ARG A 82 -30.05 2.51 -12.92
N LYS A 83 -28.85 1.98 -13.15
CA LYS A 83 -28.14 2.14 -14.44
C LYS A 83 -28.73 1.25 -15.54
N HIS A 84 -29.22 0.06 -15.20
CA HIS A 84 -29.86 -0.87 -16.13
C HIS A 84 -31.26 -0.42 -16.59
N SER A 85 -31.98 0.37 -15.79
CA SER A 85 -33.26 0.97 -16.18
C SER A 85 -33.10 2.10 -17.22
N THR A 86 -31.93 2.77 -17.25
CA THR A 86 -31.66 3.90 -18.15
C THR A 86 -31.09 3.53 -19.52
N ASN A 87 -30.65 2.30 -19.75
CA ASN A 87 -30.19 1.85 -21.07
C ASN A 87 -30.47 0.34 -21.22
N LYS A 88 -31.55 0.01 -21.92
CA LYS A 88 -32.06 -1.36 -22.02
C LYS A 88 -31.34 -2.23 -23.07
N ASP A 89 -30.37 -1.69 -23.81
CA ASP A 89 -29.84 -2.35 -25.01
C ASP A 89 -28.31 -2.58 -25.05
N GLU A 90 -27.54 -2.33 -23.99
CA GLU A 90 -26.11 -2.70 -23.97
C GLU A 90 -25.81 -3.79 -22.94
N VAL A 91 -25.92 -5.03 -23.41
CA VAL A 91 -25.45 -6.23 -22.71
C VAL A 91 -23.92 -6.25 -22.82
N PHE A 92 -23.23 -5.79 -21.76
CA PHE A 92 -21.77 -5.64 -21.58
C PHE A 92 -21.14 -4.33 -22.08
N ASP A 93 -20.99 -3.38 -21.16
CA ASP A 93 -20.17 -2.18 -21.31
C ASP A 93 -18.73 -2.46 -20.83
N PHE A 94 -17.86 -2.80 -21.79
CA PHE A 94 -16.42 -3.03 -21.54
C PHE A 94 -15.70 -1.75 -21.10
N ASP A 95 -16.19 -0.57 -21.51
CA ASP A 95 -15.59 0.70 -21.14
C ASP A 95 -15.86 1.03 -19.66
N ALA A 96 -17.07 0.76 -19.16
CA ALA A 96 -17.38 0.85 -17.74
C ALA A 96 -16.57 -0.14 -16.89
N MET A 97 -16.26 -1.33 -17.42
CA MET A 97 -15.39 -2.28 -16.72
C MET A 97 -13.94 -1.79 -16.67
N ILE A 98 -13.41 -1.20 -17.75
CA ILE A 98 -12.07 -0.60 -17.78
C ILE A 98 -11.98 0.61 -16.85
N VAL A 99 -13.01 1.46 -16.82
CA VAL A 99 -13.10 2.59 -15.89
C VAL A 99 -13.20 2.09 -14.44
N GLY A 100 -14.01 1.06 -14.18
CA GLY A 100 -14.13 0.43 -12.86
C GLY A 100 -12.83 -0.21 -12.38
N GLN A 101 -12.06 -0.84 -13.27
CA GLN A 101 -10.72 -1.35 -12.96
C GLN A 101 -9.71 -0.22 -12.75
N ALA A 102 -9.81 0.88 -13.49
CA ALA A 102 -8.97 2.06 -13.29
C ALA A 102 -9.28 2.76 -11.95
N GLU A 103 -10.53 2.72 -11.48
CA GLU A 103 -10.90 3.20 -10.13
C GLU A 103 -10.54 2.21 -9.01
N MET A 104 -10.64 0.90 -9.26
CA MET A 104 -10.10 -0.12 -8.34
C MET A 104 -8.57 -0.04 -8.25
N ALA A 105 -7.88 0.28 -9.34
CA ALA A 105 -6.44 0.57 -9.36
C ALA A 105 -6.08 1.89 -8.65
N LYS A 106 -7.04 2.80 -8.40
CA LYS A 106 -6.85 3.95 -7.49
C LYS A 106 -6.94 3.54 -6.01
N ALA A 107 -7.53 2.39 -5.70
CA ALA A 107 -7.86 1.96 -4.34
C ALA A 107 -6.89 0.94 -3.74
N ASP A 108 -5.84 0.53 -4.46
CA ASP A 108 -4.85 -0.43 -3.95
C ASP A 108 -3.42 -0.03 -4.36
N PHE A 109 -2.86 0.99 -3.68
CA PHE A 109 -1.41 1.28 -3.73
C PHE A 109 -0.66 0.42 -2.69
N GLY A 110 -0.84 -0.90 -2.76
CA GLY A 110 -0.05 -1.88 -2.01
C GLY A 110 1.34 -2.16 -2.62
N SER A 111 1.72 -1.42 -3.66
CA SER A 111 2.85 -1.71 -4.54
C SER A 111 3.45 -0.39 -5.05
N ALA A 112 4.78 -0.36 -5.27
CA ALA A 112 5.49 0.87 -5.66
C ALA A 112 4.88 1.52 -6.93
N PRO A 113 4.92 2.86 -7.04
CA PRO A 113 4.25 3.60 -8.10
C PRO A 113 4.82 3.24 -9.48
N ARG A 114 3.93 2.99 -10.45
CA ARG A 114 4.31 2.55 -11.80
C ARG A 114 4.74 3.68 -12.74
N PHE A 115 4.31 4.92 -12.51
CA PHE A 115 4.75 6.09 -13.27
C PHE A 115 5.42 7.12 -12.36
N ILE A 116 6.71 7.35 -12.60
CA ILE A 116 7.58 8.10 -11.69
C ILE A 116 8.36 9.16 -12.47
N ALA A 117 8.30 10.40 -11.99
CA ALA A 117 9.17 11.48 -12.42
C ALA A 117 10.24 11.76 -11.35
N PHE A 118 11.50 11.67 -11.73
CA PHE A 118 12.64 11.96 -10.88
C PHE A 118 13.03 13.42 -11.03
N ALA A 119 12.88 14.20 -9.96
CA ALA A 119 13.12 15.63 -9.97
C ALA A 119 14.28 16.03 -9.04
N SER A 120 14.68 17.30 -9.16
CA SER A 120 15.69 17.93 -8.30
C SER A 120 15.28 19.38 -8.05
N LEU A 121 15.59 19.91 -6.87
CA LEU A 121 15.39 21.33 -6.56
C LEU A 121 16.37 22.25 -7.31
N SER A 122 17.37 21.69 -8.02
CA SER A 122 18.18 22.44 -8.97
C SER A 122 17.43 22.78 -10.26
N MET A 123 16.25 22.21 -10.47
CA MET A 123 15.36 22.58 -11.59
C MET A 123 14.76 23.97 -11.34
N PRO A 124 14.41 24.71 -12.41
CA PRO A 124 13.67 25.96 -12.27
C PRO A 124 12.35 25.76 -11.49
N PRO A 125 12.00 26.64 -10.52
CA PRO A 125 10.81 26.48 -9.68
C PRO A 125 9.51 26.29 -10.48
N GLN A 126 9.35 27.04 -11.58
CA GLN A 126 8.17 26.95 -12.44
C GLN A 126 8.08 25.59 -13.15
N ALA A 127 9.21 25.05 -13.61
CA ALA A 127 9.25 23.74 -14.27
C ALA A 127 8.93 22.62 -13.27
N LEU A 128 9.45 22.72 -12.05
CA LEU A 128 9.12 21.77 -10.98
C LEU A 128 7.64 21.82 -10.59
N LYS A 129 7.04 23.02 -10.57
CA LYS A 129 5.60 23.19 -10.33
C LYS A 129 4.76 22.44 -11.36
N ILE A 130 5.02 22.72 -12.64
CA ILE A 130 4.29 22.12 -13.76
C ILE A 130 4.47 20.61 -13.74
N LEU A 131 5.68 20.13 -13.50
CA LEU A 131 5.96 18.70 -13.40
C LEU A 131 5.12 18.03 -12.30
N ILE A 132 5.09 18.60 -11.09
CA ILE A 132 4.33 18.01 -9.97
C ILE A 132 2.83 17.98 -10.29
N HIS A 133 2.30 19.08 -10.83
CA HIS A 133 0.90 19.18 -11.22
C HIS A 133 0.52 18.16 -12.30
N ASP A 134 1.27 18.11 -13.39
CA ASP A 134 0.97 17.22 -14.52
C ASP A 134 1.15 15.75 -14.14
N MET A 135 2.13 15.43 -13.28
CA MET A 135 2.29 14.08 -12.73
C MET A 135 1.09 13.69 -11.86
N ALA A 136 0.57 14.60 -11.04
CA ALA A 136 -0.63 14.36 -10.25
C ALA A 136 -1.87 14.10 -11.13
N SER A 137 -2.07 14.92 -12.17
CA SER A 137 -3.14 14.74 -13.15
C SER A 137 -3.00 13.42 -13.92
N ALA A 138 -1.78 13.04 -14.31
CA ALA A 138 -1.51 11.75 -14.94
C ALA A 138 -1.64 10.55 -13.98
N GLY A 139 -1.80 10.77 -12.66
CA GLY A 139 -1.86 9.71 -11.65
C GLY A 139 -0.51 9.02 -11.39
N GLY A 140 0.60 9.70 -11.67
CA GLY A 140 1.94 9.30 -11.27
C GLY A 140 2.44 10.09 -10.06
N ILE A 141 3.69 9.87 -9.69
CA ILE A 141 4.36 10.62 -8.62
C ILE A 141 5.66 11.26 -9.08
N THR A 142 6.00 12.38 -8.48
CA THR A 142 7.29 13.04 -8.57
C THR A 142 8.11 12.70 -7.34
N VAL A 143 9.37 12.31 -7.51
CA VAL A 143 10.27 11.94 -6.42
C VAL A 143 11.53 12.78 -6.41
N LEU A 144 11.93 13.21 -5.23
CA LEU A 144 13.23 13.84 -4.96
C LEU A 144 14.18 12.80 -4.36
N ARG A 145 15.47 12.92 -4.69
CA ARG A 145 16.50 12.01 -4.16
C ARG A 145 16.65 12.13 -2.65
N GLY A 146 16.48 13.32 -2.11
CA GLY A 146 16.74 13.61 -0.71
C GLY A 146 16.56 15.09 -0.41
N PHE A 147 17.01 15.48 0.78
CA PHE A 147 17.01 16.88 1.17
C PHE A 147 18.12 17.65 0.45
N PRO A 148 17.83 18.85 -0.08
CA PRO A 148 18.86 19.74 -0.62
C PRO A 148 19.87 20.04 0.47
N LYS A 149 21.15 19.80 0.19
CA LYS A 149 22.26 19.98 1.14
C LYS A 149 22.03 19.29 2.51
N GLY A 150 21.20 18.24 2.57
CA GLY A 150 20.85 17.58 3.83
C GLY A 150 19.91 18.35 4.76
N SER A 151 19.27 19.43 4.29
CA SER A 151 18.42 20.30 5.11
C SER A 151 16.93 20.20 4.78
N ALA A 152 16.14 19.71 5.73
CA ALA A 152 14.68 19.72 5.64
C ALA A 152 14.12 21.15 5.55
N LYS A 153 14.74 22.12 6.24
CA LYS A 153 14.33 23.53 6.20
C LYS A 153 14.49 24.14 4.81
N GLU A 154 15.57 23.82 4.11
CA GLU A 154 15.79 24.28 2.74
C GLU A 154 14.77 23.66 1.77
N LEU A 155 14.45 22.37 1.95
CA LEU A 155 13.39 21.71 1.19
C LEU A 155 12.06 22.43 1.40
N THR A 156 11.62 22.60 2.65
CA THR A 156 10.35 23.25 2.96
C THR A 156 10.30 24.64 2.36
N ARG A 157 11.38 25.43 2.47
CA ARG A 157 11.45 26.77 1.87
C ARG A 157 11.28 26.72 0.35
N ALA A 158 11.99 25.83 -0.34
CA ALA A 158 11.87 25.69 -1.79
C ALA A 158 10.46 25.25 -2.21
N LEU A 159 9.85 24.31 -1.48
CA LEU A 159 8.48 23.86 -1.76
C LEU A 159 7.44 24.94 -1.50
N THR A 160 7.58 25.74 -0.43
CA THR A 160 6.66 26.87 -0.16
C THR A 160 6.72 27.98 -1.20
N GLN A 161 7.82 28.10 -1.95
CA GLN A 161 7.93 29.07 -3.06
C GLN A 161 7.19 28.59 -4.32
N ILE A 162 6.94 27.29 -4.42
CA ILE A 162 6.35 26.64 -5.59
C ILE A 162 4.86 26.37 -5.36
N ALA A 163 4.50 25.97 -4.15
CA ALA A 163 3.13 25.75 -3.74
C ALA A 163 2.33 27.07 -3.81
N THR A 164 1.17 27.03 -4.45
CA THR A 164 0.20 28.14 -4.34
C THR A 164 -0.40 28.11 -2.92
N LYS A 165 -0.84 29.26 -2.39
CA LYS A 165 -1.47 29.30 -1.05
C LYS A 165 -2.63 28.30 -0.99
N GLY A 166 -2.53 27.29 -0.11
CA GLY A 166 -3.55 26.26 0.09
C GLY A 166 -3.46 25.07 -0.86
N GLU A 167 -2.47 25.02 -1.76
CA GLU A 167 -2.23 23.88 -2.65
C GLU A 167 -1.35 22.84 -1.95
N GLU A 168 -1.90 21.64 -1.77
CA GLU A 168 -1.10 20.48 -1.39
C GLU A 168 -0.36 19.95 -2.63
N LEU A 169 0.84 19.40 -2.43
CA LEU A 169 1.62 18.71 -3.47
C LEU A 169 1.53 17.19 -3.24
N PRO A 170 0.34 16.56 -3.42
CA PRO A 170 0.10 15.18 -3.00
C PRO A 170 0.96 14.16 -3.75
N SER A 171 1.42 14.51 -4.96
CA SER A 171 2.25 13.65 -5.80
C SER A 171 3.75 13.90 -5.63
N LEU A 172 4.22 14.59 -4.57
CA LEU A 172 5.65 14.79 -4.32
C LEU A 172 6.15 13.94 -3.14
N GLY A 173 7.10 13.04 -3.41
CA GLY A 173 7.76 12.21 -2.41
C GLY A 173 9.27 12.41 -2.35
N ILE A 174 9.90 11.88 -1.30
CA ILE A 174 11.36 11.74 -1.20
C ILE A 174 11.66 10.26 -1.06
N ASP A 175 12.31 9.67 -2.08
CA ASP A 175 12.73 8.27 -2.00
C ASP A 175 14.07 8.07 -2.75
N PRO A 176 15.22 8.06 -2.03
CA PRO A 176 16.52 7.78 -2.63
C PRO A 176 16.62 6.34 -3.17
N ARG A 177 15.79 5.40 -2.71
CA ARG A 177 15.83 4.00 -3.16
C ARG A 177 15.33 3.88 -4.59
N LEU A 178 14.30 4.65 -4.98
CA LEU A 178 13.85 4.70 -6.39
C LEU A 178 14.95 5.21 -7.32
N PHE A 179 15.72 6.22 -6.89
CA PHE A 179 16.84 6.73 -7.69
C PHE A 179 17.92 5.67 -7.91
N ARG A 180 18.21 4.85 -6.89
CA ARG A 180 19.17 3.74 -7.00
C ARG A 180 18.60 2.60 -7.85
N ALA A 181 17.36 2.19 -7.60
CA ALA A 181 16.72 1.08 -8.27
C ALA A 181 16.66 1.26 -9.80
N PHE A 182 16.42 2.49 -10.27
CA PHE A 182 16.36 2.81 -11.70
C PHE A 182 17.64 3.48 -12.27
N ASP A 183 18.74 3.47 -11.51
CA ASP A 183 20.03 4.09 -11.86
C ASP A 183 19.89 5.54 -12.40
N ILE A 184 19.11 6.37 -11.71
CA ILE A 184 18.80 7.74 -12.15
C ILE A 184 19.91 8.72 -11.73
N LYS A 185 20.70 9.13 -12.71
CA LYS A 185 21.85 10.05 -12.53
C LYS A 185 21.50 11.53 -12.76
N ALA A 186 20.47 11.82 -13.54
CA ALA A 186 20.08 13.17 -13.93
C ALA A 186 18.57 13.40 -13.76
N ALA A 187 18.21 14.64 -13.44
CA ALA A 187 16.83 15.10 -13.33
C ALA A 187 16.57 16.27 -14.32
N PRO A 188 15.38 16.38 -14.93
CA PRO A 188 14.28 15.42 -14.83
C PRO A 188 14.54 14.12 -15.60
N SER A 189 14.03 13.02 -15.05
CA SER A 189 13.91 11.72 -15.75
C SER A 189 12.54 11.12 -15.48
N PHE A 190 11.97 10.43 -16.46
CA PHE A 190 10.69 9.75 -16.38
C PHE A 190 10.92 8.25 -16.49
N VAL A 191 10.23 7.48 -15.65
CA VAL A 191 10.23 6.02 -15.71
C VAL A 191 8.79 5.54 -15.66
N ILE A 192 8.50 4.53 -16.48
CA ILE A 192 7.25 3.81 -16.43
C ILE A 192 7.50 2.30 -16.36
N ALA A 193 7.09 1.70 -15.24
CA ALA A 193 7.21 0.27 -14.97
C ALA A 193 6.02 -0.49 -15.55
N SER A 194 6.28 -1.66 -16.14
CA SER A 194 5.24 -2.51 -16.73
C SER A 194 4.35 -3.16 -15.66
N THR A 195 4.92 -3.45 -14.50
CA THR A 195 4.24 -4.13 -13.38
C THR A 195 4.56 -3.46 -12.06
N ASP A 196 3.78 -3.81 -11.05
CA ASP A 196 4.06 -3.47 -9.67
C ASP A 196 5.38 -4.10 -9.20
N PHE A 197 6.02 -3.44 -8.23
CA PHE A 197 7.29 -3.89 -7.66
C PHE A 197 7.43 -3.49 -6.20
N MET A 198 8.40 -4.12 -5.53
CA MET A 198 8.80 -3.77 -4.18
C MET A 198 10.23 -3.26 -4.18
N LEU A 199 10.45 -2.14 -3.51
CA LEU A 199 11.79 -1.66 -3.23
C LEU A 199 12.39 -2.51 -2.12
N CYS A 200 13.65 -2.89 -2.28
CA CYS A 200 14.37 -3.50 -1.19
C CYS A 200 14.77 -2.44 -0.13
N ASP A 201 14.96 -2.93 1.09
CA ASP A 201 15.37 -2.10 2.23
C ASP A 201 16.89 -2.17 2.44
N GLY A 202 17.46 -1.10 2.99
CA GLY A 202 18.90 -0.94 3.21
C GLY A 202 19.55 0.17 2.38
N PHE A 203 20.63 0.75 2.93
CA PHE A 203 21.33 1.90 2.35
C PHE A 203 21.94 1.61 0.97
N ASP A 204 22.50 0.41 0.80
CA ASP A 204 23.19 -0.02 -0.43
C ASP A 204 22.39 -1.01 -1.27
N CYS A 205 21.12 -1.24 -0.93
CA CYS A 205 20.33 -2.20 -1.67
C CYS A 205 19.92 -1.65 -3.06
N VAL A 206 20.20 -2.44 -4.08
CA VAL A 206 19.73 -2.26 -5.46
C VAL A 206 18.67 -3.34 -5.71
N GLY A 207 17.41 -2.94 -5.62
CA GLY A 207 16.29 -3.85 -5.83
C GLY A 207 16.14 -4.21 -7.30
N SER A 208 15.66 -5.42 -7.59
CA SER A 208 15.27 -5.77 -8.95
C SER A 208 14.05 -4.95 -9.35
N VAL A 209 14.20 -4.13 -10.39
CA VAL A 209 13.08 -3.41 -10.99
C VAL A 209 12.46 -4.24 -12.12
N PRO A 210 11.15 -4.13 -12.36
CA PRO A 210 10.49 -4.79 -13.47
C PRO A 210 10.96 -4.18 -14.80
N ALA A 211 10.53 -4.80 -15.91
CA ALA A 211 10.72 -4.21 -17.22
C ALA A 211 10.08 -2.80 -17.24
N HIS A 212 10.80 -1.82 -17.77
CA HIS A 212 10.39 -0.43 -17.71
C HIS A 212 10.94 0.34 -18.89
N ASP A 213 10.26 1.44 -19.21
CA ASP A 213 10.79 2.47 -20.11
C ASP A 213 11.34 3.64 -19.30
N ARG A 214 12.39 4.27 -19.82
CA ARG A 214 13.01 5.45 -19.22
C ARG A 214 13.28 6.51 -20.26
N MET A 215 13.07 7.76 -19.89
CA MET A 215 13.44 8.93 -20.69
C MET A 215 14.05 10.00 -19.80
N SER A 216 15.19 10.54 -20.19
CA SER A 216 15.87 11.62 -19.47
C SER A 216 15.87 12.88 -20.32
N GLY A 217 15.56 14.03 -19.72
CA GLY A 217 15.52 15.32 -20.42
C GLY A 217 14.39 16.22 -19.96
N ASN A 218 14.54 17.52 -20.21
CA ASN A 218 13.54 18.54 -19.88
C ASN A 218 12.40 18.54 -20.91
N VAL A 219 11.45 17.63 -20.73
CA VAL A 219 10.28 17.47 -21.61
C VAL A 219 9.00 17.43 -20.76
N SER A 220 7.85 17.67 -21.40
CA SER A 220 6.55 17.62 -20.70
C SER A 220 6.16 16.18 -20.33
N VAL A 221 5.29 16.06 -19.32
CA VAL A 221 4.71 14.77 -18.90
C VAL A 221 3.92 14.13 -20.05
N GLU A 222 3.14 14.93 -20.76
CA GLU A 222 2.40 14.49 -21.96
C GLU A 222 3.34 13.92 -23.02
N TYR A 223 4.40 14.65 -23.37
CA TYR A 223 5.38 14.17 -24.36
C TYR A 223 6.05 12.87 -23.91
N ALA A 224 6.37 12.73 -22.62
CA ALA A 224 6.91 11.49 -22.08
C ALA A 224 5.97 10.31 -22.28
N LEU A 225 4.70 10.49 -21.90
CA LEU A 225 3.67 9.47 -22.01
C LEU A 225 3.36 9.10 -23.46
N GLU A 226 3.27 10.09 -24.36
CA GLU A 226 3.10 9.85 -25.79
C GLU A 226 4.27 9.06 -26.40
N THR A 227 5.49 9.40 -25.98
CA THR A 227 6.70 8.72 -26.44
C THR A 227 6.72 7.26 -25.98
N PHE A 228 6.45 7.00 -24.70
CA PHE A 228 6.36 5.63 -24.18
C PHE A 228 5.20 4.84 -24.81
N ALA A 229 4.03 5.46 -24.98
CA ALA A 229 2.84 4.83 -25.56
C ALA A 229 3.03 4.41 -27.03
N ARG A 230 3.78 5.22 -27.81
CA ARG A 230 4.10 4.94 -29.21
C ARG A 230 5.31 4.03 -29.39
N GLY A 231 6.27 4.06 -28.45
CA GLY A 231 7.53 3.33 -28.56
C GLY A 231 7.41 1.80 -28.48
N GLY A 232 6.28 1.27 -28.01
CA GLY A 232 6.05 -0.18 -27.92
C GLY A 232 6.93 -0.90 -26.89
N GLY A 233 7.56 -0.14 -25.98
CA GLY A 233 8.37 -0.69 -24.89
C GLY A 233 7.54 -1.32 -23.77
N PRO A 234 8.18 -1.89 -22.74
CA PRO A 234 7.51 -2.64 -21.67
C PRO A 234 6.43 -1.85 -20.93
N GLY A 235 6.59 -0.53 -20.78
CA GLY A 235 5.63 0.35 -20.12
C GLY A 235 4.62 1.00 -21.06
N SER A 236 4.61 0.66 -22.36
CA SER A 236 3.78 1.33 -23.37
C SER A 236 2.27 1.23 -23.09
N GLN A 237 1.77 0.09 -22.60
CA GLN A 237 0.36 -0.05 -22.22
C GLN A 237 0.02 0.82 -21.01
N MET A 238 0.89 0.85 -20.01
CA MET A 238 0.74 1.72 -18.84
C MET A 238 0.78 3.19 -19.24
N ALA A 239 1.65 3.57 -20.18
CA ALA A 239 1.76 4.93 -20.67
C ALA A 239 0.44 5.43 -21.27
N ARG A 240 -0.26 4.56 -22.02
CA ARG A 240 -1.59 4.89 -22.58
C ARG A 240 -2.62 5.16 -21.49
N LEU A 241 -2.61 4.38 -20.41
CA LEU A 241 -3.53 4.58 -19.28
C LEU A 241 -3.27 5.92 -18.58
N HIS A 242 -2.00 6.25 -18.31
CA HIS A 242 -1.61 7.53 -17.71
C HIS A 242 -1.88 8.72 -18.65
N LEU A 243 -1.66 8.57 -19.95
CA LEU A 243 -1.95 9.60 -20.96
C LEU A 243 -3.45 9.91 -21.04
N ASN A 244 -4.29 8.87 -21.08
CA ASN A 244 -5.75 9.04 -21.09
C ASN A 244 -6.24 9.78 -19.85
N ARG A 245 -5.64 9.49 -18.68
CA ARG A 245 -5.95 10.18 -17.43
C ARG A 245 -5.55 11.65 -17.48
N LEU A 246 -4.32 11.95 -17.93
CA LEU A 246 -3.82 13.31 -18.08
C LEU A 246 -4.75 14.15 -18.99
N ASN A 247 -5.13 13.59 -20.14
CA ASN A 247 -6.01 14.24 -21.11
C ASN A 247 -7.45 14.42 -20.58
N GLY A 248 -7.91 13.50 -19.72
CA GLY A 248 -9.20 13.61 -19.06
C GLY A 248 -9.26 14.66 -17.96
N SER A 249 -8.13 14.97 -17.31
CA SER A 249 -8.03 16.03 -16.30
C SER A 249 -7.85 17.43 -16.89
N ALA A 250 -7.46 17.54 -18.17
CA ALA A 250 -7.33 18.81 -18.87
C ALA A 250 -8.67 19.35 -19.46
N ARG A 251 -9.76 18.58 -19.35
CA ARG A 251 -11.12 18.95 -19.76
C ARG A 251 -11.94 19.41 -18.56
#